data_AF-A0A850BGH7-F1
#
_entry.id   AF-A0A850BGH7-F1
#
_cell.length_a   1.000
_cell.length_b   1.000
_cell.length_c   1.000
_cell.angle_alpha   90.00
_cell.angle_beta   90.00
_cell.angle_gamma   90.00
#
_symmetry.space_group_name_H-M   'P 1'
#
loop_
_entity.id
_entity.type
_entity.pdbx_description
1 polymer ?
#
loop_
_entity_poly.entity_id
_entity_poly.type
_entity_poly.pdbx_seq_one_letter_code
_entity_poly.pdbx_strand_id
1 'polypeptide(L)'
;MKKILAGLLVTVAMMGTAVAGSTYKFSVSAPEAKVSAKSSAKISVLPTDGFKINLEYPTKVTLNAPAGVSLEKTKLTAKDAAQLDKSGVVFDVAYTATERGKKTITGEMKFATCTETSCDPQTLPLSFEIDAK
;
A
#
# COMPACT_ATOMS: atom_id res chain seq x y z
N MET A 1 49.75 11.40 -3.44
CA MET A 1 48.78 12.48 -3.75
C MET A 1 48.05 12.04 -5.01
N LYS A 2 46.74 11.81 -5.13
CA LYS A 2 45.53 12.21 -4.40
C LYS A 2 44.57 10.99 -4.49
N LYS A 3 43.92 10.63 -3.39
CA LYS A 3 42.88 9.59 -3.31
C LYS A 3 41.56 10.17 -3.84
N ILE A 4 40.78 9.45 -4.63
CA ILE A 4 39.31 9.56 -4.62
C ILE A 4 38.71 8.17 -4.91
N LEU A 5 38.16 7.56 -3.87
CA LEU A 5 37.19 6.46 -3.97
C LEU A 5 35.85 7.07 -4.38
N ALA A 6 35.23 6.59 -5.46
CA ALA A 6 33.84 6.88 -5.78
C ALA A 6 32.97 5.74 -5.24
N GLY A 7 32.16 6.09 -4.24
CA GLY A 7 31.39 5.16 -3.42
C GLY A 7 30.21 4.51 -4.14
N LEU A 8 29.93 3.30 -3.68
CA LEU A 8 28.76 2.48 -3.95
C LEU A 8 27.50 3.18 -3.39
N LEU A 9 26.63 3.69 -4.25
CA LEU A 9 25.28 4.16 -3.88
C LEU A 9 24.34 2.96 -3.85
N VAL A 10 24.16 2.37 -2.67
CA VAL A 10 23.04 1.48 -2.37
C VAL A 10 21.93 2.35 -1.78
N THR A 11 21.02 2.82 -2.62
CA THR A 11 19.77 3.43 -2.15
C THR A 11 18.70 2.35 -2.11
N VAL A 12 18.61 1.66 -0.97
CA VAL A 12 17.38 0.93 -0.60
C VAL A 12 16.60 1.85 0.34
N ALA A 13 15.61 2.54 -0.21
CA ALA A 13 14.60 3.23 0.58
C ALA A 13 13.24 2.56 0.33
N MET A 14 13.07 1.33 0.82
CA MET A 14 11.74 0.78 1.07
C MET A 14 11.24 1.36 2.39
N MET A 15 10.63 2.55 2.36
CA MET A 15 9.86 3.07 3.49
C MET A 15 8.42 2.55 3.40
N GLY A 16 8.26 1.25 3.64
CA GLY A 16 6.95 0.64 3.88
C GLY A 16 6.73 0.46 5.37
N THR A 17 5.69 1.05 5.93
CA THR A 17 5.21 0.75 7.28
C THR A 17 4.53 -0.62 7.26
N ALA A 18 5.27 -1.68 7.57
CA ALA A 18 4.68 -2.99 7.80
C ALA A 18 4.07 -3.02 9.21
N VAL A 19 2.75 -3.14 9.30
CA VAL A 19 2.07 -3.47 10.56
C VAL A 19 1.62 -4.93 10.48
N ALA A 20 2.01 -5.72 11.46
CA ALA A 20 1.59 -7.11 11.58
C ALA A 20 0.33 -7.16 12.47
N GLY A 21 -0.80 -7.58 11.88
CA GLY A 21 -1.88 -8.16 12.67
C GLY A 21 -1.50 -9.60 13.04
N SER A 22 -2.13 -10.18 14.07
CA SER A 22 -1.90 -11.60 14.40
C SER A 22 -2.29 -12.54 13.25
N THR A 23 -3.25 -12.14 12.41
CA THR A 23 -3.83 -12.95 11.32
C THR A 23 -3.37 -12.56 9.92
N TYR A 24 -2.60 -11.47 9.78
CA TYR A 24 -2.11 -10.97 8.49
C TYR A 24 -0.87 -10.10 8.61
N LYS A 25 -0.11 -10.02 7.51
CA LYS A 25 0.94 -9.03 7.26
C LYS A 25 0.40 -7.99 6.30
N PHE A 26 0.47 -6.72 6.70
CA PHE A 26 0.16 -5.59 5.83
C PHE A 26 1.44 -4.89 5.38
N SER A 27 1.46 -4.41 4.14
CA SER A 27 2.54 -3.56 3.62
C SER A 27 2.03 -2.55 2.59
N VAL A 28 2.73 -1.42 2.52
CA VAL A 28 2.61 -0.46 1.41
C VAL A 28 3.98 -0.24 0.81
N SER A 29 4.05 -0.22 -0.52
CA SER A 29 5.25 0.17 -1.28
C SER A 29 4.87 1.30 -2.22
N ALA A 30 5.54 2.44 -2.09
CA ALA A 30 5.42 3.57 -2.99
C ALA A 30 6.81 3.89 -3.56
N PRO A 31 7.06 3.66 -4.86
CA PRO A 31 8.31 4.08 -5.49
C PRO A 31 8.38 5.61 -5.57
N GLU A 32 9.58 6.15 -5.79
CA GLU A 32 9.74 7.58 -6.09
C GLU A 32 8.91 7.95 -7.32
N ALA A 33 8.12 9.01 -7.20
CA ALA A 33 7.28 9.53 -8.26
C ALA A 33 7.97 10.71 -8.95
N LYS A 34 7.73 10.88 -10.24
CA LYS A 34 8.09 12.13 -10.94
C LYS A 34 6.94 13.13 -10.81
N VAL A 35 7.25 14.39 -10.50
CA VAL A 35 6.24 15.46 -10.46
C VAL A 35 5.44 15.51 -11.77
N SER A 36 4.12 15.64 -11.63
CA SER A 36 3.12 15.71 -12.70
C SER A 36 3.07 14.48 -13.61
N ALA A 37 3.67 13.36 -13.20
CA ALA A 37 3.55 12.08 -13.88
C ALA A 37 2.69 11.10 -13.08
N LYS A 38 1.94 10.26 -13.79
CA LYS A 38 1.21 9.15 -13.18
C LYS A 38 2.19 8.17 -12.53
N SER A 39 1.93 7.84 -11.27
CA SER A 39 2.69 6.86 -10.46
C SER A 39 1.72 5.94 -9.74
N SER A 40 2.21 4.86 -9.11
CA SER A 40 1.36 3.89 -8.41
C SER A 40 2.01 3.42 -7.11
N ALA A 41 1.24 3.46 -6.02
CA ALA A 41 1.59 2.79 -4.76
C ALA A 41 0.89 1.44 -4.69
N LYS A 42 1.54 0.43 -4.12
CA LYS A 42 1.00 -0.91 -3.93
C LYS A 42 0.65 -1.13 -2.47
N ILE A 43 -0.61 -1.45 -2.19
CA ILE A 43 -1.09 -1.88 -0.88
C ILE A 43 -1.27 -3.40 -0.91
N SER A 44 -0.73 -4.13 0.05
CA SER A 44 -0.82 -5.58 0.12
C SER A 44 -1.17 -6.08 1.52
N VAL A 45 -2.04 -7.08 1.58
CA VAL A 45 -2.31 -7.89 2.76
C VAL A 45 -2.10 -9.36 2.40
N LEU A 46 -1.29 -10.04 3.21
CA LEU A 46 -1.07 -11.48 3.14
C LEU A 46 -1.53 -12.11 4.47
N PRO A 47 -2.41 -13.12 4.49
CA PRO A 47 -2.77 -13.81 5.71
C PRO A 47 -1.55 -14.54 6.30
N THR A 48 -1.51 -14.69 7.62
CA THR A 48 -0.52 -15.55 8.30
C THR A 48 -0.95 -17.02 8.27
N ASP A 49 -0.06 -17.93 8.70
CA ASP A 49 -0.33 -19.36 8.69
C ASP A 49 -1.61 -19.72 9.46
N GLY A 50 -2.43 -20.59 8.87
CA GLY A 50 -3.74 -20.97 9.42
C GLY A 50 -4.88 -20.00 9.08
N PHE A 51 -4.59 -18.90 8.37
CA PHE A 51 -5.59 -17.94 7.90
C PHE A 51 -5.65 -17.85 6.38
N LYS A 52 -6.79 -17.39 5.88
CA LYS A 52 -7.06 -17.07 4.47
C LYS A 52 -7.86 -15.78 4.36
N ILE A 53 -7.73 -15.07 3.23
CA ILE A 53 -8.62 -13.93 2.95
C ILE A 53 -10.03 -14.45 2.71
N ASN A 54 -11.02 -13.76 3.30
CA ASN A 54 -12.42 -13.99 3.02
C ASN A 54 -12.81 -13.32 1.69
N LEU A 55 -13.25 -14.12 0.71
CA LEU A 55 -13.65 -13.61 -0.62
C LEU A 55 -15.11 -13.17 -0.70
N GLU A 56 -15.91 -13.47 0.32
CA GLU A 56 -17.33 -13.09 0.43
C GLU A 56 -17.51 -11.81 1.25
N TYR A 57 -16.60 -11.55 2.20
CA TYR A 57 -16.62 -10.31 2.96
C TYR A 57 -16.16 -9.13 2.09
N PRO A 58 -16.82 -7.95 2.18
CA PRO A 58 -16.43 -6.79 1.39
C PRO A 58 -14.96 -6.38 1.61
N THR A 59 -14.16 -6.51 0.55
CA THR A 59 -12.81 -5.98 0.50
C THR A 59 -12.82 -4.59 -0.13
N LYS A 60 -12.32 -3.59 0.59
CA LYS A 60 -12.41 -2.17 0.19
C LYS A 60 -11.23 -1.35 0.72
N VAL A 61 -10.75 -0.40 -0.08
CA VAL A 61 -9.82 0.65 0.34
C VAL A 61 -10.49 2.00 0.10
N THR A 62 -10.47 2.87 1.11
CA THR A 62 -10.91 4.27 1.00
C THR A 62 -9.75 5.18 1.35
N LEU A 63 -9.44 6.15 0.50
CA LEU A 63 -8.26 7.00 0.60
C LEU A 63 -8.63 8.48 0.57
N ASN A 64 -7.84 9.27 1.27
CA ASN A 64 -7.87 10.72 1.26
C ASN A 64 -6.54 11.23 0.70
N ALA A 65 -6.63 12.02 -0.37
CA ALA A 65 -5.45 12.64 -0.96
C ALA A 65 -5.06 13.90 -0.16
N PRO A 66 -3.77 14.11 0.15
CA PRO A 66 -3.30 15.39 0.67
C PRO A 66 -3.28 16.46 -0.42
N ALA A 67 -3.09 17.71 -0.04
CA ALA A 67 -2.91 18.81 -0.99
C ALA A 67 -1.73 18.55 -1.95
N GLY A 68 -1.97 18.81 -3.24
CA GLY A 68 -1.00 18.59 -4.31
C GLY A 68 -0.88 17.12 -4.77
N VAL A 69 -1.80 16.25 -4.37
CA VAL A 69 -1.90 14.86 -4.86
C VAL A 69 -3.30 14.61 -5.39
N SER A 70 -3.39 14.03 -6.59
CA SER A 70 -4.63 13.53 -7.18
C SER A 70 -4.60 12.00 -7.20
N LEU A 71 -5.69 11.37 -6.75
CA LEU A 71 -5.90 9.92 -6.82
C LEU A 71 -6.86 9.63 -7.97
N GLU A 72 -6.57 8.62 -8.81
CA GLU A 72 -7.53 8.23 -9.87
C GLU A 72 -8.82 7.65 -9.29
N LYS A 73 -8.70 6.96 -8.15
CA LYS A 73 -9.82 6.46 -7.36
C LYS A 73 -9.53 6.68 -5.89
N THR A 74 -10.48 7.29 -5.19
CA THR A 74 -10.47 7.41 -3.72
C THR A 74 -11.12 6.22 -3.03
N LYS A 75 -11.84 5.38 -3.79
CA LYS A 75 -12.48 4.16 -3.30
C LYS A 75 -12.21 3.01 -4.26
N LEU A 76 -11.52 2.00 -3.76
CA LEU A 76 -11.26 0.74 -4.47
C LEU A 76 -12.05 -0.38 -3.80
N THR A 77 -12.61 -1.28 -4.59
CA THR A 77 -13.37 -2.44 -4.15
C THR A 77 -12.71 -3.72 -4.63
N ALA A 78 -13.21 -4.90 -4.24
CA ALA A 78 -12.73 -6.19 -4.75
C ALA A 78 -12.54 -6.25 -6.29
N LYS A 79 -13.35 -5.52 -7.07
CA LYS A 79 -13.24 -5.46 -8.54
C LYS A 79 -12.03 -4.67 -9.05
N ASP A 80 -11.46 -3.82 -8.20
CA ASP A 80 -10.31 -2.98 -8.51
C ASP A 80 -9.00 -3.59 -8.00
N ALA A 81 -9.06 -4.75 -7.33
CA ALA A 81 -7.89 -5.42 -6.81
C ALA A 81 -7.05 -5.98 -7.97
N ALA A 82 -5.74 -5.74 -7.92
CA ALA A 82 -4.78 -6.37 -8.82
C ALA A 82 -4.64 -7.87 -8.54
N GLN A 83 -4.86 -8.26 -7.28
CA GLN A 83 -4.98 -9.65 -6.84
C GLN A 83 -6.01 -9.71 -5.70
N LEU A 84 -6.90 -10.70 -5.73
CA LEU A 84 -7.78 -11.05 -4.62
C LEU A 84 -8.08 -12.55 -4.66
N ASP A 85 -7.45 -13.29 -3.75
CA ASP A 85 -7.68 -14.72 -3.57
C ASP A 85 -7.40 -15.10 -2.10
N LYS A 86 -7.53 -16.38 -1.76
CA LYS A 86 -7.36 -16.85 -0.37
C LYS A 86 -5.98 -16.54 0.21
N SER A 87 -4.96 -16.41 -0.63
CA SER A 87 -3.57 -16.14 -0.25
C SER A 87 -3.23 -14.66 -0.11
N GLY A 88 -4.11 -13.74 -0.52
CA GLY A 88 -3.84 -12.32 -0.34
C GLY A 88 -4.72 -11.38 -1.15
N VAL A 89 -4.53 -10.10 -0.86
CA VAL A 89 -5.13 -9.00 -1.62
C VAL A 89 -4.07 -7.95 -1.93
N VAL A 90 -4.11 -7.43 -3.16
CA VAL A 90 -3.24 -6.36 -3.65
C VAL A 90 -4.07 -5.30 -4.35
N PHE A 91 -3.84 -4.04 -3.99
CA PHE A 91 -4.37 -2.87 -4.68
C PHE A 91 -3.24 -2.01 -5.24
N ASP A 92 -3.38 -1.59 -6.49
CA ASP A 92 -2.54 -0.58 -7.10
C ASP A 92 -3.27 0.77 -7.06
N VAL A 93 -2.72 1.72 -6.31
CA VAL A 93 -3.26 3.05 -6.09
C VAL A 93 -2.56 4.00 -7.04
N ALA A 94 -3.21 4.31 -8.16
CA ALA A 94 -2.72 5.28 -9.12
C ALA A 94 -2.91 6.72 -8.61
N TYR A 95 -1.83 7.50 -8.68
CA TYR A 95 -1.81 8.90 -8.25
C TYR A 95 -0.93 9.78 -9.13
N THR A 96 -1.14 11.10 -9.03
CA THR A 96 -0.26 12.13 -9.60
C THR A 96 0.01 13.19 -8.53
N ALA A 97 1.28 13.51 -8.28
CA ALA A 97 1.69 14.58 -7.39
C ALA A 97 2.11 15.81 -8.19
N THR A 98 1.58 16.99 -7.87
CA THR A 98 1.82 18.24 -8.61
C THR A 98 3.00 19.05 -8.05
N GLU A 99 3.52 18.66 -6.89
CA GLU A 99 4.59 19.35 -6.19
C GLU A 99 5.66 18.35 -5.76
N ARG A 100 6.92 18.80 -5.69
CA ARG A 100 8.03 18.00 -5.15
C ARG A 100 7.87 17.77 -3.65
N GLY A 101 8.47 16.69 -3.19
CA GLY A 101 8.62 16.36 -1.78
C GLY A 101 7.69 15.24 -1.31
N LYS A 102 7.78 14.99 -0.01
CA LYS A 102 7.04 13.95 0.69
C LYS A 102 5.61 14.39 0.95
N LYS A 103 4.64 13.54 0.65
CA LYS A 103 3.21 13.75 0.87
C LYS A 103 2.59 12.50 1.46
N THR A 104 1.72 12.65 2.45
CA THR A 104 1.10 11.50 3.13
C THR A 104 -0.33 11.27 2.63
N ILE A 105 -0.57 10.10 2.05
CA ILE A 105 -1.92 9.62 1.75
C ILE A 105 -2.44 8.86 2.97
N THR A 106 -3.67 9.16 3.39
CA THR A 106 -4.33 8.50 4.52
C THR A 106 -5.57 7.76 4.07
N GLY A 107 -6.13 6.89 4.92
CA GLY A 107 -7.34 6.17 4.58
C GLY A 107 -7.70 5.03 5.53
N GLU A 108 -8.53 4.12 5.04
CA GLU A 108 -8.80 2.82 5.69
C GLU A 108 -8.83 1.70 4.64
N MET A 109 -8.50 0.48 5.09
CA MET A 109 -8.75 -0.75 4.37
C MET A 109 -9.66 -1.66 5.19
N LYS A 110 -10.69 -2.21 4.55
CA LYS A 110 -11.61 -3.21 5.10
C LYS A 110 -11.44 -4.52 4.36
N PHE A 111 -11.34 -5.60 5.12
CA PHE A 111 -11.23 -6.98 4.64
C PHE A 111 -11.57 -7.93 5.80
N ALA A 112 -11.51 -9.24 5.59
CA ALA A 112 -11.59 -10.20 6.69
C ALA A 112 -10.61 -11.35 6.45
N THR A 113 -10.04 -11.88 7.53
CA THR A 113 -9.28 -13.14 7.53
C THR A 113 -10.13 -14.23 8.16
N CYS A 114 -10.11 -15.43 7.60
CA CYS A 114 -10.80 -16.58 8.15
C CYS A 114 -9.83 -17.71 8.47
N THR A 115 -10.18 -18.51 9.47
CA THR A 115 -9.68 -19.87 9.64
C THR A 115 -10.56 -20.83 8.82
N GLU A 116 -10.52 -22.13 9.10
CA GLU A 116 -11.47 -23.10 8.54
C GLU A 116 -12.91 -22.92 9.08
N THR A 117 -13.08 -22.40 10.30
CA THR A 117 -14.37 -22.39 10.99
C THR A 117 -14.86 -21.01 11.43
N SER A 118 -14.00 -19.98 11.39
CA SER A 118 -14.31 -18.63 11.85
C SER A 118 -13.75 -17.56 10.93
N CYS A 119 -14.38 -16.40 10.91
CA CYS A 119 -13.93 -15.23 10.16
C CYS A 119 -13.89 -13.99 11.05
N ASP A 120 -12.84 -13.18 10.87
CA ASP A 120 -12.59 -11.97 11.65
C ASP A 120 -12.46 -10.74 10.73
N PRO A 121 -13.49 -9.88 10.66
CA PRO A 121 -13.44 -8.61 9.95
C PRO A 121 -12.40 -7.64 10.49
N GLN A 122 -11.63 -7.05 9.58
CA GLN A 122 -10.59 -6.07 9.87
C GLN A 122 -10.97 -4.70 9.31
N THR A 123 -10.70 -3.65 10.08
CA THR A 123 -10.64 -2.27 9.61
C THR A 123 -9.28 -1.70 9.98
N LEU A 124 -8.44 -1.53 8.98
CA LEU A 124 -7.06 -1.10 9.14
C LEU A 124 -6.91 0.37 8.71
N PRO A 125 -6.51 1.30 9.61
CA PRO A 125 -6.17 2.65 9.19
C PRO A 125 -4.92 2.64 8.30
N LEU A 126 -4.94 3.44 7.23
CA LEU A 126 -3.84 3.60 6.29
C LEU A 126 -3.20 4.96 6.48
N SER A 127 -1.87 4.98 6.49
CA SER A 127 -1.05 6.20 6.39
C SER A 127 0.27 5.82 5.74
N PHE A 128 0.51 6.31 4.53
CA PHE A 128 1.74 6.04 3.80
C PHE A 128 2.22 7.28 3.06
N GLU A 129 3.54 7.39 2.96
CA GLU A 129 4.21 8.49 2.29
C GLU A 129 4.47 8.15 0.82
N ILE A 130 4.28 9.14 -0.04
CA ILE A 130 4.83 9.16 -1.41
C ILE A 130 5.87 10.28 -1.47
N ASP A 131 6.90 10.11 -2.29
CA ASP A 131 7.93 11.13 -2.50
C ASP A 131 8.00 11.49 -3.98
N ALA A 132 7.71 12.75 -4.31
CA ALA A 132 7.73 13.26 -5.67
C ALA A 132 9.02 14.05 -5.94
N LYS A 133 9.74 13.71 -7.01
CA LYS A 133 11.01 14.31 -7.42
C LYS A 133 10.87 15.11 -8.72
#